data_AF-A0A5J4TUW7-F1
#
_entry.id   AF-A0A5J4TUW7-F1
#
_cell.length_a   1.000
_cell.length_b   1.000
_cell.length_c   1.000
_cell.angle_alpha   90.00
_cell.angle_beta   90.00
_cell.angle_gamma   90.00
#
_symmetry.space_group_name_H-M   'P 1'
#
loop_
_entity.id
_entity.type
_entity.pdbx_description
1 polymer ?
#
loop_
_entity_poly.entity_id
_entity_poly.type
_entity_poly.pdbx_seq_one_letter_code
_entity_poly.pdbx_strand_id
1 'polypeptide(L)'
;NSNALKSVITDDVQRINEKYVARIDLQNVANLIFISNNYCPVKIEATDRRYLIHQAIKQVDFYDNLLTFFLKRDISQANLQVIPMTEAKKDIQKVSKTPAENFVVKYLKQLKQGLECNLAVEYKPKELIEFQFKAQLKAICDYERKNAPKSNCTKNIGYYKLKPGLVQDYESMKDEENEINDDDDDEEENYTNLKIIPNKQNGDIINQ
;
A
#
# COMPACT_ATOMS: atom_id res chain seq x y z
N ASN A 1 12.99 0.29 -10.90
CA ASN A 1 12.35 1.62 -10.69
C ASN A 1 10.84 1.44 -10.83
N SER A 2 10.08 1.53 -9.74
CA SER A 2 8.62 1.27 -9.73
C SER A 2 7.87 2.21 -10.70
N ASN A 3 8.36 3.45 -10.84
CA ASN A 3 7.73 4.46 -11.69
C ASN A 3 7.79 4.13 -13.19
N ALA A 4 8.79 3.37 -13.63
CA ALA A 4 8.89 2.96 -15.03
C ALA A 4 7.77 1.98 -15.40
N LEU A 5 7.51 0.97 -14.56
CA LEU A 5 6.42 0.02 -14.78
C LEU A 5 5.05 0.73 -14.75
N LYS A 6 4.89 1.65 -13.80
CA LYS A 6 3.70 2.49 -13.67
C LYS A 6 3.39 3.27 -14.96
N SER A 7 4.40 3.82 -15.62
CA SER A 7 4.28 4.55 -16.90
C SER A 7 3.97 3.60 -18.07
N VAL A 8 4.61 2.43 -18.15
CA VAL A 8 4.30 1.42 -19.19
C VAL A 8 2.84 0.98 -19.16
N ILE A 9 2.22 0.93 -17.98
CA ILE A 9 0.81 0.56 -17.82
C ILE A 9 -0.14 1.70 -18.22
N THR A 10 0.25 2.97 -18.04
CA THR A 10 -0.69 4.11 -18.12
C THR A 10 -0.49 5.03 -19.31
N ASP A 11 0.70 5.10 -19.86
CA ASP A 11 1.02 6.08 -20.88
C ASP A 11 0.37 5.68 -22.20
N ASP A 12 -0.33 6.62 -22.85
CA ASP A 12 -1.01 6.39 -24.12
C ASP A 12 -0.05 6.12 -25.28
N VAL A 13 1.20 6.58 -25.15
CA VAL A 13 2.23 6.46 -26.18
C VAL A 13 3.50 5.92 -25.53
N GLN A 14 4.09 4.91 -26.16
CA GLN A 14 5.35 4.33 -25.73
C GLN A 14 6.43 4.56 -26.77
N ARG A 15 7.60 5.00 -26.31
CA ARG A 15 8.80 5.11 -27.13
C ARG A 15 9.46 3.75 -27.28
N ILE A 16 9.48 3.22 -28.50
CA ILE A 16 10.13 1.97 -28.84
C ILE A 16 11.51 2.25 -29.42
N ASN A 17 12.51 1.58 -28.86
CA ASN A 17 13.91 1.72 -29.25
C ASN A 17 14.45 0.34 -29.59
N GLU A 18 14.06 -0.16 -30.76
CA GLU A 18 14.51 -1.44 -31.27
C GLU A 18 15.97 -1.36 -31.74
N LYS A 19 16.69 -2.48 -31.60
CA LYS A 19 18.09 -2.55 -31.96
C LYS A 19 18.26 -2.35 -33.47
N TYR A 20 19.15 -1.44 -33.87
CA TYR A 20 19.43 -1.09 -35.27
C TYR A 20 18.27 -0.45 -36.04
N VAL A 21 17.26 0.07 -35.33
CA VAL A 21 16.13 0.79 -35.93
C VAL A 21 16.06 2.20 -35.33
N ALA A 22 15.57 3.18 -36.10
CA ALA A 22 15.30 4.51 -35.58
C ALA A 22 14.22 4.44 -34.49
N ARG A 23 14.33 5.32 -33.48
CA ARG A 23 13.34 5.39 -32.40
C ARG A 23 12.00 5.86 -32.94
N ILE A 24 10.94 5.19 -32.51
CA ILE A 24 9.57 5.51 -32.89
C ILE A 24 8.70 5.62 -31.64
N ASP A 25 7.75 6.55 -31.67
CA ASP A 25 6.73 6.71 -30.64
C ASP A 25 5.42 6.10 -31.20
N LEU A 26 4.88 5.10 -30.50
CA LEU A 26 3.69 4.33 -30.93
C LEU A 26 2.62 4.33 -29.85
N GLN A 27 1.36 4.18 -30.24
CA GLN A 27 0.26 4.06 -29.29
C GLN A 27 0.39 2.78 -28.45
N ASN A 28 0.25 2.93 -27.14
CA ASN A 28 0.28 1.83 -26.19
C ASN A 28 -1.07 1.09 -26.19
N VAL A 29 -1.02 -0.20 -26.47
CA VAL A 29 -2.17 -1.12 -26.42
C VAL A 29 -1.89 -2.30 -25.49
N ALA A 30 -0.85 -2.22 -24.66
CA ALA A 30 -0.38 -3.33 -23.85
C ALA A 30 -1.25 -3.54 -22.60
N ASN A 31 -1.62 -4.79 -22.37
CA ASN A 31 -2.13 -5.27 -21.08
C ASN A 31 -1.13 -6.27 -20.52
N LEU A 32 -0.69 -6.08 -19.27
CA LEU A 32 0.40 -6.85 -18.69
C LEU A 32 -0.12 -7.89 -17.69
N ILE A 33 0.36 -9.12 -17.83
CA ILE A 33 0.13 -10.21 -16.89
C ILE A 33 1.48 -10.62 -16.32
N PHE A 34 1.60 -10.55 -14.99
CA PHE A 34 2.80 -10.98 -14.27
C PHE A 34 2.53 -12.30 -13.57
N ILE A 35 3.49 -13.22 -13.68
CA ILE A 35 3.49 -14.50 -12.97
C ILE A 35 4.76 -14.54 -12.14
N SER A 36 4.61 -14.86 -10.86
CA SER A 36 5.73 -14.90 -9.93
C SER A 36 5.43 -15.86 -8.79
N ASN A 37 6.47 -16.57 -8.34
CA ASN A 37 6.44 -17.37 -7.12
C ASN A 37 6.91 -16.58 -5.89
N ASN A 38 7.39 -15.34 -6.07
CA ASN A 38 7.73 -14.45 -4.98
C ASN A 38 6.45 -13.91 -4.31
N TYR A 39 6.42 -13.94 -2.97
CA TYR A 39 5.34 -13.43 -2.14
C TYR A 39 5.06 -11.94 -2.37
N CYS A 40 6.10 -11.13 -2.61
CA CYS A 40 5.97 -9.70 -2.92
C CYS A 40 6.67 -9.39 -4.26
N PRO A 41 5.99 -9.64 -5.40
CA PRO A 41 6.62 -9.51 -6.72
C PRO A 41 6.78 -8.06 -7.16
N VAL A 42 5.90 -7.16 -6.69
CA VAL A 42 5.89 -5.74 -7.02
C VAL A 42 5.55 -4.95 -5.76
N LYS A 43 6.28 -3.85 -5.54
CA LYS A 43 5.94 -2.89 -4.49
C LYS A 43 4.70 -2.11 -4.90
N ILE A 44 3.64 -2.19 -4.11
CA ILE A 44 2.35 -1.56 -4.39
C ILE A 44 2.04 -0.56 -3.29
N GLU A 45 1.78 0.68 -3.69
CA GLU A 45 1.32 1.73 -2.77
C GLU A 45 -0.16 1.50 -2.43
N ALA A 46 -0.58 1.95 -1.25
CA ALA A 46 -1.94 1.76 -0.78
C ALA A 46 -3.00 2.39 -1.72
N THR A 47 -2.67 3.55 -2.30
CA THR A 47 -3.53 4.26 -3.25
C THR A 47 -3.41 3.75 -4.70
N ASP A 48 -2.55 2.75 -4.97
CA ASP A 48 -2.33 2.28 -6.33
C ASP A 48 -3.51 1.42 -6.85
N ARG A 49 -4.16 1.97 -7.88
CA ARG A 49 -5.33 1.40 -8.55
C ARG A 49 -5.02 0.55 -9.78
N ARG A 50 -3.74 0.28 -10.10
CA ARG A 50 -3.34 -0.37 -11.37
C ARG A 50 -3.23 -1.89 -11.32
N TYR A 51 -3.09 -2.45 -10.13
CA TYR A 51 -2.77 -3.88 -9.98
C TYR A 51 -3.95 -4.65 -9.41
N LEU A 52 -4.35 -5.69 -10.14
CA LEU A 52 -5.14 -6.81 -9.63
C LEU A 52 -4.15 -7.90 -9.19
N ILE A 53 -4.30 -8.39 -7.95
CA ILE A 53 -3.48 -9.48 -7.44
C ILE A 53 -4.40 -10.66 -7.15
N HIS A 54 -4.03 -11.81 -7.70
CA HIS A 54 -4.74 -13.05 -7.47
C HIS A 54 -3.73 -14.17 -7.23
N GLN A 55 -4.00 -15.00 -6.23
CA GLN A 55 -3.25 -16.22 -6.01
C GLN A 55 -3.87 -17.32 -6.85
N ALA A 56 -3.08 -17.90 -7.76
CA ALA A 56 -3.58 -18.92 -8.65
C ALA A 56 -3.95 -20.19 -7.87
N ILE A 57 -5.18 -20.68 -8.08
CA ILE A 57 -5.65 -21.96 -7.57
C ILE A 57 -5.68 -22.94 -8.74
N LYS A 58 -5.15 -24.15 -8.54
CA LYS A 58 -5.23 -25.21 -9.55
C LYS A 58 -6.66 -25.73 -9.59
N GLN A 59 -7.38 -25.43 -10.66
CA GLN A 59 -8.71 -25.98 -10.92
C GLN A 59 -8.61 -27.07 -11.99
N VAL A 60 -9.12 -28.27 -11.65
CA VAL A 60 -9.23 -29.40 -12.57
C VAL A 60 -10.29 -29.05 -13.63
N ASP A 61 -10.04 -29.40 -14.90
CA ASP A 61 -10.94 -29.18 -16.06
C ASP A 61 -11.22 -27.71 -16.47
N PHE A 62 -10.48 -26.74 -15.91
CA PHE A 62 -10.60 -25.32 -16.30
C PHE A 62 -10.28 -25.08 -17.79
N TYR A 63 -9.27 -25.77 -18.31
CA TYR A 63 -8.74 -25.50 -19.65
C TYR A 63 -9.70 -25.93 -20.77
N ASP A 64 -10.52 -26.95 -20.54
CA ASP A 64 -11.39 -27.54 -21.57
C ASP A 64 -12.48 -26.57 -22.06
N ASN A 65 -12.85 -25.58 -21.21
CA ASN A 65 -13.89 -24.59 -21.51
C ASN A 65 -13.35 -23.15 -21.64
N LEU A 66 -12.04 -22.95 -21.55
CA LEU A 66 -11.42 -21.63 -21.43
C LEU A 66 -11.68 -20.72 -22.64
N LEU A 67 -11.51 -21.25 -23.85
CA LEU A 67 -11.71 -20.46 -25.07
C LEU A 67 -13.20 -20.09 -25.24
N THR A 68 -14.09 -21.05 -25.00
CA THR A 68 -15.54 -20.85 -25.04
C THR A 68 -15.98 -19.79 -24.04
N PHE A 69 -15.38 -19.77 -22.84
CA PHE A 69 -15.63 -18.75 -21.83
C PHE A 69 -15.26 -17.36 -22.36
N PHE A 70 -14.05 -17.15 -22.90
CA PHE A 70 -13.65 -15.85 -23.43
C PHE A 70 -14.51 -15.36 -24.61
N LEU A 71 -14.93 -16.26 -25.49
CA LEU A 71 -15.77 -15.90 -26.64
C LEU A 71 -17.21 -15.53 -26.26
N LYS A 72 -17.76 -16.16 -25.21
CA LYS A 72 -19.15 -15.95 -24.79
C LYS A 72 -19.30 -14.89 -23.69
N ARG A 73 -18.21 -14.46 -23.06
CA ARG A 73 -18.25 -13.51 -21.95
C ARG A 73 -18.59 -12.11 -22.48
N ASP A 74 -19.80 -11.65 -22.17
CA ASP A 74 -20.14 -10.23 -22.36
C ASP A 74 -19.43 -9.37 -21.29
N ILE A 75 -18.70 -8.37 -21.77
CA ILE A 75 -17.97 -7.37 -20.97
C ILE A 75 -18.43 -5.94 -21.30
N SER A 76 -19.50 -5.76 -22.08
CA SER A 76 -19.99 -4.44 -22.50
C SER A 76 -20.34 -3.52 -21.33
N GLN A 77 -20.84 -4.10 -20.23
CA GLN A 77 -21.17 -3.38 -18.99
C GLN A 77 -20.04 -3.40 -17.95
N ALA A 78 -18.94 -4.09 -18.22
CA ALA A 78 -17.88 -4.28 -17.24
C ALA A 78 -16.95 -3.06 -17.20
N ASN A 79 -16.83 -2.43 -16.03
CA ASN A 79 -15.84 -1.40 -15.80
C ASN A 79 -14.51 -2.00 -15.32
N LEU A 80 -13.62 -2.30 -16.27
CA LEU A 80 -12.31 -2.90 -15.99
C LEU A 80 -11.32 -1.94 -15.28
N GLN A 81 -11.64 -0.65 -15.16
CA GLN A 81 -10.82 0.31 -14.42
C GLN A 81 -11.06 0.22 -12.90
N VAL A 82 -12.16 -0.39 -12.47
CA VAL A 82 -12.47 -0.60 -11.05
C VAL A 82 -11.89 -1.94 -10.62
N ILE A 83 -10.65 -1.89 -10.15
CA ILE A 83 -9.94 -3.09 -9.69
C ILE A 83 -10.34 -3.39 -8.23
N PRO A 84 -10.86 -4.61 -7.94
CA PRO A 84 -11.23 -4.98 -6.58
C PRO A 84 -10.01 -5.10 -5.66
N MET A 85 -10.23 -4.82 -4.37
CA MET A 85 -9.23 -5.01 -3.32
C MET A 85 -9.27 -6.46 -2.82
N THR A 86 -8.32 -7.29 -3.27
CA THR A 86 -8.18 -8.68 -2.83
C THR A 86 -7.32 -8.79 -1.56
N GLU A 87 -7.45 -9.89 -0.80
CA GLU A 87 -6.63 -10.15 0.40
C GLU A 87 -5.13 -10.13 0.06
N ALA A 88 -4.73 -10.83 -1.00
CA ALA A 88 -3.34 -10.83 -1.48
C ALA A 88 -2.84 -9.41 -1.82
N LYS A 89 -3.70 -8.53 -2.31
CA LYS A 89 -3.36 -7.12 -2.54
C LYS A 89 -3.14 -6.36 -1.23
N LYS A 90 -4.01 -6.56 -0.23
CA LYS A 90 -3.84 -5.97 1.11
C LYS A 90 -2.53 -6.41 1.75
N ASP A 91 -2.19 -7.68 1.65
CA ASP A 91 -0.96 -8.24 2.21
C ASP A 91 0.29 -7.62 1.57
N ILE A 92 0.33 -7.54 0.25
CA ILE A 92 1.44 -6.91 -0.48
C ILE A 92 1.53 -5.41 -0.15
N GLN A 93 0.40 -4.71 -0.04
CA GLN A 93 0.38 -3.30 0.37
C GLN A 93 0.92 -3.13 1.80
N LYS A 94 0.53 -4.00 2.74
CA LYS A 94 1.02 -3.98 4.12
C LYS A 94 2.54 -4.16 4.18
N VAL A 95 3.08 -5.14 3.44
CA VAL A 95 4.53 -5.38 3.35
C VAL A 95 5.27 -4.24 2.62
N SER A 96 4.60 -3.56 1.70
CA SER A 96 5.18 -2.46 0.92
C SER A 96 5.30 -1.14 1.70
N LYS A 97 4.63 -1.00 2.85
CA LYS A 97 4.67 0.23 3.67
C LYS A 97 6.08 0.52 4.17
N THR A 98 6.46 1.79 4.11
CA THR A 98 7.71 2.29 4.67
C THR A 98 7.60 2.40 6.20
N PRO A 99 8.72 2.38 6.94
CA PRO A 99 8.69 2.57 8.40
C PRO A 99 8.03 3.90 8.82
N ALA A 100 8.19 4.97 8.04
CA ALA A 100 7.52 6.24 8.31
C ALA A 100 5.99 6.16 8.08
N GLU A 101 5.53 5.43 7.06
CA GLU A 101 4.10 5.19 6.86
C GLU A 101 3.51 4.35 7.99
N ASN A 102 4.22 3.33 8.46
CA ASN A 102 3.81 2.53 9.62
C ASN A 102 3.70 3.40 10.89
N PHE A 103 4.65 4.31 11.10
CA PHE A 103 4.57 5.30 12.17
C PHE A 103 3.32 6.18 12.04
N VAL A 104 3.01 6.68 10.84
CA VAL A 104 1.83 7.52 10.62
C VAL A 104 0.53 6.77 10.89
N VAL A 105 0.43 5.51 10.48
CA VAL A 105 -0.74 4.66 10.77
C VAL A 105 -0.89 4.44 12.27
N LYS A 106 0.21 4.12 12.97
CA LYS A 106 0.24 3.91 14.42
C LYS A 106 -0.18 5.15 15.21
N TYR A 107 0.35 6.32 14.88
CA TYR A 107 0.08 7.58 15.58
C TYR A 107 -0.95 8.48 14.86
N LEU A 108 -1.84 7.90 14.06
CA LEU A 108 -2.77 8.64 13.21
C LEU A 108 -3.62 9.66 14.00
N LYS A 109 -4.18 9.24 15.15
CA LYS A 109 -5.02 10.10 16.00
C LYS A 109 -4.24 11.35 16.47
N GLN A 110 -3.03 11.14 16.98
CA GLN A 110 -2.17 12.20 17.48
C GLN A 110 -1.67 13.12 16.34
N LEU A 111 -1.34 12.56 15.18
CA LEU A 111 -0.92 13.33 14.00
C LEU A 111 -2.05 14.18 13.39
N LYS A 112 -3.32 13.81 13.56
CA LYS A 112 -4.45 14.68 13.17
C LYS A 112 -4.58 15.90 14.09
N GLN A 113 -4.36 15.69 15.39
CA GLN A 113 -4.45 16.74 16.41
C GLN A 113 -3.21 17.66 16.40
N GLY A 114 -2.06 17.10 16.01
CA GLY A 114 -0.75 17.75 15.96
C GLY A 114 0.20 17.10 16.97
N LEU A 115 1.08 16.23 16.50
CA LEU A 115 2.07 15.54 17.33
C LEU A 115 3.31 16.43 17.54
N GLU A 116 3.78 16.58 18.78
CA GLU A 116 4.99 17.35 19.06
C GLU A 116 6.23 16.74 18.42
N CYS A 117 7.09 17.59 17.85
CA CYS A 117 8.28 17.11 17.14
C CYS A 117 9.26 16.36 18.05
N ASN A 118 9.33 16.70 19.34
CA ASN A 118 10.21 16.01 20.28
C ASN A 118 9.70 14.59 20.56
N LEU A 119 8.39 14.46 20.86
CA LEU A 119 7.73 13.17 21.03
C LEU A 119 7.84 12.30 19.77
N ALA A 120 7.68 12.90 18.59
CA ALA A 120 7.82 12.17 17.32
C ALA A 120 9.24 11.60 17.12
N VAL A 121 10.28 12.29 17.59
CA VAL A 121 11.67 11.80 17.52
C VAL A 121 11.92 10.70 18.55
N GLU A 122 11.29 10.77 19.72
CA GLU A 122 11.34 9.71 20.74
C GLU A 122 10.64 8.43 20.25
N TYR A 123 9.46 8.55 19.64
CA TYR A 123 8.69 7.43 19.09
C TYR A 123 9.20 6.96 17.71
N LYS A 124 10.33 7.48 17.25
CA LYS A 124 10.91 7.17 15.96
C LYS A 124 11.17 5.66 15.82
N PRO A 125 10.81 5.02 14.69
CA PRO A 125 11.21 3.64 14.39
C PRO A 125 12.72 3.43 14.52
N LYS A 126 13.14 2.29 15.08
CA LYS A 126 14.57 1.95 15.30
C LYS A 126 15.32 1.83 13.95
N GLU A 127 14.60 1.50 12.88
CA GLU A 127 15.13 1.27 11.54
C GLU A 127 15.58 2.55 10.82
N LEU A 128 15.04 3.71 11.18
CA LEU A 128 15.34 4.98 10.51
C LEU A 128 16.29 5.85 11.33
N ILE A 129 17.25 6.49 10.69
CA ILE A 129 18.03 7.56 11.33
C ILE A 129 17.12 8.79 11.48
N GLU A 130 17.32 9.59 12.53
CA GLU A 130 16.51 10.79 12.81
C GLU A 130 16.37 11.72 11.60
N PHE A 131 17.48 11.94 10.87
CA PHE A 131 17.47 12.74 9.64
C PHE A 131 16.54 12.16 8.57
N GLN A 132 16.60 10.85 8.33
CA GLN A 132 15.76 10.16 7.35
C GLN A 132 14.29 10.18 7.76
N PHE A 133 14.02 9.94 9.05
CA PHE A 133 12.68 9.99 9.60
C PHE A 133 12.05 11.38 9.44
N LYS A 134 12.77 12.45 9.82
CA LYS A 134 12.30 13.83 9.62
C LYS A 134 12.04 14.16 8.16
N ALA A 135 12.90 13.70 7.25
CA ALA A 135 12.72 13.93 5.81
C ALA A 135 11.47 13.21 5.26
N GLN A 136 11.27 11.94 5.62
CA GLN A 136 10.10 11.16 5.20
C GLN A 136 8.81 11.72 5.82
N LEU A 137 8.84 12.07 7.10
CA LEU A 137 7.66 12.60 7.79
C LEU A 137 7.23 13.96 7.23
N LYS A 138 8.16 14.82 6.81
CA LYS A 138 7.84 16.10 6.11
C LYS A 138 7.18 15.90 4.74
N ALA A 139 7.37 14.75 4.09
CA ALA A 139 6.65 14.45 2.86
C ALA A 139 5.15 14.20 3.14
N ILE A 140 4.84 13.65 4.31
CA ILE A 140 3.49 13.19 4.69
C ILE A 140 2.75 14.22 5.56
N CYS A 141 3.46 14.92 6.44
CA CYS A 141 2.92 15.87 7.42
C CYS A 141 3.41 17.29 7.15
N ASP A 142 2.55 18.26 7.43
CA ASP A 142 2.89 19.66 7.52
C ASP A 142 3.54 19.97 8.88
N TYR A 143 4.37 21.01 8.89
CA TYR A 143 5.07 21.47 10.09
C TYR A 143 4.48 22.80 10.56
N GLU A 144 3.89 22.79 11.76
CA GLU A 144 3.34 23.98 12.41
C GLU A 144 4.22 24.38 13.61
N ARG A 145 4.36 25.68 13.89
CA ARG A 145 4.96 26.19 15.13
C ARG A 145 3.91 26.90 15.96
N LYS A 146 3.78 26.52 17.24
CA LYS A 146 2.87 27.15 18.20
C LYS A 146 3.66 27.58 19.44
N ASN A 147 3.17 28.63 20.10
CA ASN A 147 3.76 29.08 21.36
C ASN A 147 3.49 28.03 22.45
N ALA A 148 4.49 27.72 23.27
CA ALA A 148 4.33 26.75 24.33
C ALA A 148 3.19 27.16 25.29
N PRO A 149 2.23 26.27 25.60
CA PRO A 149 1.00 26.63 26.31
C PRO A 149 1.19 27.08 27.77
N LYS A 150 2.41 27.04 28.32
CA LYS A 150 2.69 27.35 29.75
C LYS A 150 3.99 28.10 30.03
N SER A 151 4.66 28.73 29.07
CA SER A 151 5.92 29.46 29.36
C SER A 151 5.81 30.96 29.15
N ASN A 152 6.17 31.74 30.19
CA ASN A 152 6.41 33.19 30.14
C ASN A 152 7.61 33.58 29.24
N CYS A 153 8.21 32.62 28.55
CA CYS A 153 9.27 32.82 27.56
C CYS A 153 8.77 32.38 26.18
N THR A 154 9.19 33.11 25.15
CA THR A 154 8.88 32.94 23.72
C THR A 154 9.47 31.64 23.15
N LYS A 155 9.13 30.49 23.74
CA LYS A 155 9.53 29.17 23.25
C LYS A 155 8.45 28.66 22.32
N ASN A 156 8.83 28.47 21.06
CA ASN A 156 7.96 27.93 20.02
C ASN A 156 8.19 26.41 19.94
N ILE A 157 7.13 25.63 20.13
CA ILE A 157 7.14 24.18 19.97
C ILE A 157 6.69 23.85 18.54
N GLY A 158 7.39 22.92 17.91
CA GLY A 158 7.04 22.40 16.59
C GLY A 158 6.07 21.22 16.70
N TYR A 159 5.10 21.17 15.80
CA TYR A 159 4.10 20.12 15.69
C TYR A 159 4.08 19.57 14.26
N TYR A 160 3.98 18.25 14.12
CA TYR A 160 3.67 17.57 12.88
C TYR A 160 2.17 17.32 12.79
N LYS A 161 1.57 17.76 11.68
CA LYS A 161 0.15 17.55 11.40
C LYS A 161 -0.02 16.84 10.06
N LEU A 162 -0.82 15.78 10.03
CA LEU A 162 -1.06 15.04 8.79
C LEU A 162 -1.67 15.97 7.71
N LYS A 163 -1.12 15.93 6.49
CA LYS A 163 -1.64 16.73 5.37
C LYS A 163 -3.10 16.38 5.10
N PRO A 164 -3.99 17.38 4.91
CA PRO A 164 -5.42 17.14 4.78
C PRO A 164 -5.78 16.22 3.60
N GLY A 165 -5.02 16.29 2.50
CA GLY A 165 -5.23 15.43 1.32
C GLY A 165 -4.91 13.95 1.54
N LEU A 166 -4.12 13.61 2.57
CA LEU A 166 -3.72 12.22 2.87
C LEU A 166 -4.50 11.61 4.03
N VAL A 167 -5.34 12.39 4.71
CA VAL A 167 -6.10 11.94 5.89
C VAL A 167 -6.99 10.75 5.54
N GLN A 168 -7.77 10.88 4.46
CA GLN A 168 -8.70 9.84 4.01
C GLN A 168 -7.96 8.54 3.63
N ASP A 169 -6.81 8.68 2.98
CA ASP A 169 -6.00 7.54 2.56
C ASP A 169 -5.53 6.74 3.77
N TYR A 170 -4.93 7.40 4.77
CA TYR A 170 -4.43 6.70 5.97
C TYR A 170 -5.55 6.23 6.91
N GLU A 171 -6.72 6.87 6.91
CA GLU A 171 -7.91 6.37 7.60
C GLU A 171 -8.38 5.03 7.03
N SER A 172 -8.37 4.88 5.71
CA SER A 172 -8.73 3.61 5.06
C SER A 172 -7.72 2.48 5.29
N MET A 173 -6.50 2.84 5.72
CA MET A 173 -5.40 1.91 6.03
C MET A 173 -5.32 1.53 7.51
N LYS A 174 -6.22 2.05 8.35
CA LYS A 174 -6.29 1.64 9.76
C LYS A 174 -6.80 0.21 9.83
N ASP A 175 -5.92 -0.71 10.21
CA ASP A 175 -6.35 -2.01 10.73
C ASP A 175 -6.95 -1.77 12.12
N GLU A 176 -8.10 -2.39 12.44
CA GLU A 176 -8.83 -2.23 13.71
C GLU A 176 -7.97 -2.58 14.94
N GLU A 177 -6.86 -3.31 14.75
CA GLU A 177 -5.96 -3.81 15.80
C GLU A 177 -4.88 -2.81 16.25
N ASN A 178 -4.69 -1.65 15.60
CA ASN A 178 -3.60 -0.70 15.92
C ASN A 178 -3.99 0.41 16.92
N GLU A 179 -5.05 0.24 17.72
CA GLU A 179 -5.35 1.20 18.79
C GLU A 179 -4.36 1.05 19.94
N ILE A 180 -3.34 1.91 19.97
CA ILE A 180 -2.78 2.33 21.26
C ILE A 180 -3.84 3.21 21.91
N ASN A 181 -4.59 2.64 22.86
CA ASN A 181 -5.23 3.42 23.90
C ASN A 181 -4.13 4.00 24.79
N ASP A 182 -4.32 5.23 25.29
CA ASP A 182 -3.32 5.98 26.05
C ASP A 182 -2.93 5.34 27.40
N ASP A 183 -3.37 4.12 27.69
CA ASP A 183 -3.02 3.33 28.87
C ASP A 183 -2.80 1.87 28.42
N ASP A 184 -1.55 1.45 28.22
CA ASP A 184 -0.97 0.20 28.74
C ASP A 184 0.37 -0.15 28.07
N ASP A 185 1.24 -0.67 28.92
CA ASP A 185 2.68 -0.87 28.78
C ASP A 185 3.14 -1.78 27.63
N ASP A 186 4.42 -1.61 27.32
CA ASP A 186 5.30 -2.41 26.46
C ASP A 186 4.91 -3.90 26.32
N GLU A 187 4.38 -4.31 25.16
CA GLU A 187 4.63 -5.64 24.62
C GLU A 187 5.12 -5.57 23.17
N GLU A 188 6.40 -5.93 23.00
CA GLU A 188 7.07 -6.11 21.72
C GLU A 188 6.51 -7.38 21.06
N GLU A 189 5.45 -7.25 20.24
CA GLU A 189 4.89 -8.40 19.52
C GLU A 189 5.89 -8.97 18.50
N ASN A 190 6.36 -10.17 18.81
CA ASN A 190 7.39 -10.91 18.11
C ASN A 190 6.79 -11.59 16.85
N TYR A 191 7.17 -11.13 15.66
CA TYR A 191 6.73 -11.65 14.35
C TYR A 191 7.29 -13.04 13.99
N THR A 192 7.39 -13.98 14.94
CA THR A 192 8.00 -15.30 14.69
C THR A 192 7.02 -16.48 14.69
N ASN A 193 5.72 -16.27 14.84
CA ASN A 193 4.74 -17.36 14.80
C ASN A 193 3.75 -17.25 13.62
N LEU A 194 4.25 -17.47 12.40
CA LEU A 194 3.40 -17.92 11.30
C LEU A 194 2.91 -19.34 11.64
N LYS A 195 1.73 -19.43 12.27
CA LYS A 195 1.02 -20.70 12.40
C LYS A 195 0.71 -21.22 10.99
N ILE A 196 1.35 -22.32 10.61
CA ILE A 196 0.96 -23.11 9.43
C ILE A 196 -0.48 -23.55 9.70
N ILE A 197 -1.46 -22.95 9.00
CA ILE A 197 -2.85 -23.38 9.05
C ILE A 197 -2.93 -24.70 8.29
N PRO A 198 -3.30 -25.82 8.93
CA PRO A 198 -3.51 -27.07 8.21
C PRO A 198 -4.77 -26.93 7.37
N ASN A 199 -4.63 -27.15 6.06
CA ASN A 199 -5.71 -27.11 5.09
C ASN A 199 -6.68 -28.27 5.38
N LYS A 200 -7.74 -27.98 6.12
CA LYS A 200 -8.91 -28.85 6.29
C LYS A 200 -10.15 -28.06 5.91
N GLN A 201 -10.56 -28.15 4.65
CA GLN A 201 -11.97 -28.00 4.32
C GLN A 201 -12.39 -29.14 3.41
N ASN A 202 -13.26 -29.97 3.99
CA ASN A 202 -14.11 -30.93 3.32
C ASN A 202 -14.89 -30.24 2.20
N GLY A 203 -15.11 -30.97 1.11
CA GLY A 203 -15.88 -30.49 -0.02
C GLY A 203 -17.32 -30.22 0.37
N ASP A 204 -17.74 -28.97 0.19
CA ASP A 204 -19.16 -28.64 0.04
C ASP A 204 -19.53 -28.83 -1.44
N ILE A 205 -20.27 -29.92 -1.67
CA ILE A 205 -21.00 -30.19 -2.89
C ILE A 205 -22.10 -29.12 -2.97
N ILE A 206 -22.01 -28.22 -3.94
CA ILE A 206 -23.15 -27.36 -4.30
C ILE A 206 -23.78 -27.97 -5.55
N ASN A 207 -24.92 -28.60 -5.32
CA ASN A 207 -25.83 -29.10 -6.35
C ASN A 207 -26.53 -27.94 -7.08
N GLN A 208 -26.75 -28.19 -8.38
CA GLN A 208 -27.65 -27.55 -9.35
C GLN A 208 -27.18 -26.26 -10.04
#